data_AF-A0A0G1V638-F1
#
_entry.id   AF-A0A0G1V638-F1
#
_cell.length_a   1.000
_cell.length_b   1.000
_cell.length_c   1.000
_cell.angle_alpha   90.00
_cell.angle_beta   90.00
_cell.angle_gamma   90.00
#
_symmetry.space_group_name_H-M   'P 1'
#
loop_
_entity.id
_entity.type
_entity.pdbx_description
1 polymer ?
#
loop_
_entity_poly.entity_id
_entity_poly.type
_entity_poly.pdbx_seq_one_letter_code
_entity_poly.pdbx_strand_id
1 'polypeptide(L)'
;MAESKLAFGNSPRLQEPLVIAASARLPYILLGAVVILYGALILYLPFHSPPDIYNSPDEMANAFFIRSVEQDGRLIRPTIQQNLPSVVFPRGVLRQDNAFIPVGFVSFPLLLGIIAKLTSFKGLFYLMAILSALSLLAWYGFLHAFFGARLALLTTFLTAGHPLVLYWSNRPLLPNALFFAFYFFAFYFFSRTFYRPDAGSSRNFYSILAGLVFGLAVAIRPQEGVWLAAVVLLVAVLFQSRSWYPWMIFLITAALPVGGLLAAQKIIYGSASRTGYHLTPPSLTILQTLRRVVLPFGLNIKAIGAVSYSYWIDIIWCFTILSILGLAIVLMYRNGTLLRRLRFWALVLFIVSAWLMVFYGSFAVQDRFDRTVSLGTSFTRYFLPIYVMALPFVAYALFFLRRRFGKILVSAVVVVTVFLSMRAIFWGGDEGFIRIVKALNDNKEVRAKALQILPANAVILTDRSDKIFFPEREIVSQFRKFHHPDFEKLYGLNLYYETIADTDVVAFENDNFWGPHRLKAQDPVDLGYRHKLYKLEELGSRK
;
A
#
# COMPACT_ATOMS: atom_id res chain seq x y z
N MET A 1 57.49 19.76 15.54
CA MET A 1 56.70 18.54 15.82
C MET A 1 55.80 18.83 17.01
N ALA A 2 54.55 19.21 16.75
CA ALA A 2 53.57 19.57 17.77
C ALA A 2 52.38 18.62 17.62
N GLU A 3 52.30 17.60 18.49
CA GLU A 3 51.15 16.70 18.58
C GLU A 3 50.05 17.35 19.41
N SER A 4 49.02 17.88 18.75
CA SER A 4 47.79 18.27 19.42
C SER A 4 47.02 17.01 19.85
N LYS A 5 47.19 16.59 21.09
CA LYS A 5 46.31 15.62 21.75
C LYS A 5 44.93 16.26 21.97
N LEU A 6 44.05 16.12 20.97
CA LEU A 6 42.61 16.28 21.13
C LEU A 6 42.13 15.18 22.09
N ALA A 7 42.12 15.50 23.37
CA ALA A 7 41.58 14.67 24.43
C ALA A 7 40.05 14.54 24.22
N PHE A 8 39.63 13.47 23.54
CA PHE A 8 38.27 12.95 23.66
C PHE A 8 38.12 12.32 25.05
N GLY A 9 37.95 13.18 26.05
CA GLY A 9 37.73 12.80 27.44
C GLY A 9 36.50 11.90 27.58
N ASN A 10 36.65 10.89 28.43
CA ASN A 10 35.62 10.10 29.11
C ASN A 10 34.31 9.93 28.35
N SER A 11 34.12 8.73 27.77
CA SER A 11 32.80 8.31 27.26
C SER A 11 31.71 8.76 28.24
N PRO A 12 30.80 9.67 27.85
CA PRO A 12 29.85 10.23 28.78
C PRO A 12 28.97 9.07 29.24
N ARG A 13 29.12 8.69 30.52
CA ARG A 13 28.11 7.86 31.19
C ARG A 13 26.80 8.56 30.90
N LEU A 14 25.87 7.84 30.27
CA LEU A 14 24.48 8.23 30.16
C LEU A 14 23.91 8.32 31.59
N GLN A 15 24.31 9.34 32.35
CA GLN A 15 23.58 9.77 33.52
C GLN A 15 22.21 10.18 32.99
N GLU A 16 21.19 9.44 33.41
CA GLU A 16 19.82 9.78 33.09
C GLU A 16 19.62 11.24 33.52
N PRO A 17 19.36 12.16 32.59
CA PRO A 17 19.23 13.56 32.95
C PRO A 17 18.06 13.68 33.93
N LEU A 18 18.34 14.40 35.02
CA LEU A 18 17.41 14.84 36.06
C LEU A 18 15.99 14.90 35.50
N VAL A 19 15.16 13.97 35.97
CA VAL A 19 13.75 13.88 35.61
C VAL A 19 13.09 15.14 36.15
N ILE A 20 12.99 16.19 35.32
CA ILE A 20 11.92 17.16 35.48
C ILE A 20 10.66 16.30 35.39
N ALA A 21 9.99 16.14 36.53
CA ALA A 21 8.76 15.38 36.69
C ALA A 21 7.64 16.08 35.90
N ALA A 22 7.75 16.07 34.57
CA ALA A 22 6.57 16.14 33.74
C ALA A 22 5.64 15.04 34.26
N SER A 23 4.41 15.42 34.61
CA SER A 23 3.44 14.50 35.18
C SER A 23 3.45 13.21 34.34
N ALA A 24 3.49 12.05 34.99
CA ALA A 24 3.59 10.75 34.32
C ALA A 24 2.49 10.52 33.25
N ARG A 25 1.48 11.39 33.22
CA ARG A 25 0.34 11.41 32.30
C ARG A 25 0.58 12.16 30.98
N LEU A 26 1.46 13.17 30.93
CA LEU A 26 1.64 14.02 29.74
C LEU A 26 1.96 13.22 28.44
N PRO A 27 2.87 12.22 28.44
CA PRO A 27 3.13 11.41 27.25
C PRO A 27 1.90 10.72 26.69
N TYR A 28 1.01 10.23 27.56
CA TYR A 28 -0.21 9.54 27.17
C TYR A 28 -1.28 10.49 26.62
N ILE A 29 -1.38 11.70 27.18
CA ILE A 29 -2.26 12.75 26.65
C ILE A 29 -1.83 13.13 25.23
N LEU A 30 -0.53 13.36 25.03
CA LEU A 30 0.01 13.69 23.70
C LEU A 30 -0.18 12.53 22.72
N LEU A 31 0.02 11.29 23.16
CA LEU A 31 -0.24 10.11 22.34
C LEU A 31 -1.71 10.02 21.93
N GLY A 32 -2.64 10.23 22.86
CA GLY A 32 -4.08 10.27 22.58
C GLY A 32 -4.45 11.37 21.58
N ALA A 33 -3.91 12.58 21.75
CA ALA A 33 -4.13 13.69 20.83
C ALA A 33 -3.63 13.37 19.40
N VAL A 34 -2.46 12.75 19.27
CA VAL A 34 -1.93 12.36 17.95
C VAL A 34 -2.75 11.25 17.32
N VAL A 35 -3.22 10.27 18.09
CA VAL A 35 -4.09 9.20 17.57
C VAL A 35 -5.41 9.77 17.05
N ILE A 36 -6.02 10.70 17.78
CA ILE A 36 -7.25 11.38 17.36
C ILE A 36 -7.01 12.22 16.10
N LEU A 37 -5.97 13.05 16.09
CA LEU A 37 -5.63 13.91 14.94
C LEU A 37 -5.32 13.06 13.70
N TYR A 38 -4.54 11.98 13.86
CA TYR A 38 -4.26 11.04 12.78
C TYR A 38 -5.53 10.40 12.24
N GLY A 39 -6.42 9.92 13.13
CA GLY A 39 -7.72 9.37 12.76
C GLY A 39 -8.59 10.35 11.99
N ALA A 40 -8.60 11.63 12.38
CA ALA A 40 -9.33 12.68 11.65
C ALA A 40 -8.70 12.96 10.28
N LEU A 41 -7.36 13.03 10.19
CA LEU A 41 -6.65 13.31 8.94
C LEU A 41 -6.83 12.20 7.89
N ILE A 42 -6.91 10.93 8.31
CA ILE A 42 -7.08 9.80 7.37
C ILE A 42 -8.50 9.64 6.83
N LEU A 43 -9.45 10.41 7.39
CA LEU A 43 -10.80 10.52 6.87
C LEU A 43 -10.95 11.63 5.82
N TYR A 44 -9.88 12.38 5.50
CA TYR A 44 -10.01 13.47 4.53
C TYR A 44 -10.49 12.99 3.15
N LEU A 45 -9.78 12.05 2.51
CA LEU A 45 -10.16 11.57 1.18
C LEU A 45 -11.53 10.86 1.17
N PRO A 46 -11.85 9.92 2.08
CA PRO A 46 -13.15 9.25 2.07
C PRO A 46 -14.36 10.18 2.22
N PHE A 47 -14.22 11.32 2.89
CA PHE A 47 -15.33 12.25 3.14
C PHE A 47 -15.47 13.36 2.10
N HIS A 48 -14.38 13.75 1.45
CA HIS A 48 -14.40 14.83 0.45
C HIS A 48 -14.49 14.30 -0.98
N SER A 49 -14.23 13.00 -1.18
CA SER A 49 -14.37 12.35 -2.49
C SER A 49 -15.80 11.85 -2.71
N PRO A 50 -16.26 11.78 -3.97
CA PRO A 50 -17.53 11.13 -4.28
C PRO A 50 -17.52 9.65 -3.85
N PRO A 51 -18.66 9.11 -3.37
CA PRO A 51 -18.72 7.81 -2.69
C PRO A 51 -18.58 6.58 -3.60
N ASP A 52 -18.47 6.79 -4.91
CA ASP A 52 -18.60 5.76 -5.94
C ASP A 52 -17.64 5.97 -7.11
N ILE A 53 -16.64 6.85 -6.96
CA ILE A 53 -15.51 6.98 -7.88
C ILE A 53 -14.23 7.05 -7.05
N TYR A 54 -13.21 6.30 -7.48
CA TYR A 54 -11.98 6.14 -6.72
C TYR A 54 -10.75 6.51 -7.54
N ASN A 55 -9.66 6.82 -6.84
CA ASN A 55 -8.46 7.39 -7.47
C ASN A 55 -7.67 6.35 -8.27
N SER A 56 -7.72 5.06 -7.93
CA SER A 56 -7.10 3.99 -8.74
C SER A 56 -8.07 2.91 -9.19
N PRO A 57 -7.76 2.23 -10.31
CA PRO A 57 -8.50 1.03 -10.72
C PRO A 57 -8.51 -0.05 -9.62
N ASP A 58 -7.41 -0.20 -8.86
CA ASP A 58 -7.35 -1.12 -7.72
C ASP A 58 -8.41 -0.81 -6.64
N GLU A 59 -8.64 0.47 -6.34
CA GLU A 59 -9.64 0.88 -5.35
C GLU A 59 -11.04 0.64 -5.88
N MET A 60 -11.27 0.94 -7.16
CA MET A 60 -12.55 0.70 -7.81
C MET A 60 -12.89 -0.80 -7.86
N ALA A 61 -11.92 -1.65 -8.25
CA ALA A 61 -12.11 -3.09 -8.25
C ALA A 61 -12.39 -3.63 -6.84
N ASN A 62 -11.63 -3.17 -5.83
CA ASN A 62 -11.88 -3.56 -4.44
C ASN A 62 -13.26 -3.10 -3.96
N ALA A 63 -13.67 -1.85 -4.25
CA ALA A 63 -14.98 -1.33 -3.91
C ALA A 63 -16.10 -2.20 -4.49
N PHE A 64 -15.97 -2.57 -5.77
CA PHE A 64 -16.91 -3.42 -6.47
C PHE A 64 -17.07 -4.79 -5.79
N PHE A 65 -15.97 -5.46 -5.48
CA PHE A 65 -16.01 -6.78 -4.83
C PHE A 65 -16.39 -6.73 -3.34
N ILE A 66 -16.07 -5.65 -2.63
CA ILE A 66 -16.52 -5.44 -1.25
C ILE A 66 -18.04 -5.29 -1.21
N ARG A 67 -18.61 -4.43 -2.06
CA ARG A 67 -20.07 -4.30 -2.20
C ARG A 67 -20.71 -5.61 -2.64
N SER A 68 -20.00 -6.39 -3.45
CA SER A 68 -20.43 -7.73 -3.84
C SER A 68 -20.66 -8.66 -2.66
N VAL A 69 -19.66 -8.74 -1.78
CA VAL A 69 -19.72 -9.60 -0.60
C VAL A 69 -20.69 -9.03 0.44
N GLU A 70 -20.76 -7.72 0.60
CA GLU A 70 -21.71 -7.03 1.49
C GLU A 70 -23.17 -7.41 1.13
N GLN A 71 -23.53 -7.31 -0.15
CA GLN A 71 -24.89 -7.51 -0.63
C GLN A 71 -25.23 -9.01 -0.77
N ASP A 72 -24.38 -9.78 -1.43
CA ASP A 72 -24.72 -11.14 -1.88
C ASP A 72 -23.89 -12.23 -1.19
N GLY A 73 -22.87 -11.87 -0.41
CA GLY A 73 -21.95 -12.82 0.19
C GLY A 73 -21.02 -13.51 -0.81
N ARG A 74 -20.87 -12.96 -2.03
CA ARG A 74 -20.10 -13.57 -3.13
C ARG A 74 -19.03 -12.63 -3.65
N LEU A 75 -17.88 -13.18 -4.04
CA LEU A 75 -16.80 -12.44 -4.73
C LEU A 75 -16.89 -12.53 -6.26
N ILE A 76 -17.64 -13.50 -6.77
CA ILE A 76 -17.84 -13.70 -8.20
C ILE A 76 -19.11 -12.94 -8.58
N ARG A 77 -19.01 -11.97 -9.48
CA ARG A 77 -20.14 -11.13 -9.91
C ARG A 77 -20.48 -11.39 -11.37
N PRO A 78 -21.74 -11.63 -11.75
CA PRO A 78 -22.14 -11.65 -13.15
C PRO A 78 -21.80 -10.33 -13.85
N THR A 79 -21.44 -10.42 -15.12
CA THR A 79 -21.27 -9.29 -16.04
C THR A 79 -22.61 -8.66 -16.38
N ILE A 80 -22.61 -7.38 -16.80
CA ILE A 80 -23.85 -6.67 -17.19
C ILE A 80 -24.41 -7.32 -18.45
N GLN A 81 -23.53 -7.62 -19.40
CA GLN A 81 -23.87 -8.26 -20.66
C GLN A 81 -23.34 -9.69 -20.72
N GLN A 82 -24.26 -10.62 -21.01
CA GLN A 82 -23.93 -12.03 -21.23
C GLN A 82 -23.20 -12.19 -22.58
N ASN A 83 -22.33 -13.20 -22.67
CA ASN A 83 -21.65 -13.62 -23.90
C ASN A 83 -20.71 -12.57 -24.53
N LEU A 84 -20.27 -11.58 -23.75
CA LEU A 84 -19.18 -10.71 -24.21
C LEU A 84 -17.84 -11.48 -24.26
N PRO A 85 -16.93 -11.06 -25.15
CA PRO A 85 -15.58 -11.60 -25.21
C PRO A 85 -14.83 -11.54 -23.87
N SER A 86 -13.93 -12.50 -23.65
CA SER A 86 -13.09 -12.56 -22.45
C SER A 86 -12.16 -11.35 -22.26
N VAL A 87 -11.98 -10.53 -23.31
CA VAL A 87 -11.15 -9.30 -23.28
C VAL A 87 -11.87 -8.08 -22.73
N VAL A 88 -13.18 -8.18 -22.46
CA VAL A 88 -13.98 -7.10 -21.88
C VAL A 88 -13.92 -7.14 -20.36
N PHE A 89 -12.92 -6.46 -19.79
CA PHE A 89 -12.79 -6.20 -18.36
C PHE A 89 -11.98 -4.92 -18.05
N PRO A 90 -12.27 -4.22 -16.93
CA PRO A 90 -11.46 -3.10 -16.44
C PRO A 90 -10.19 -3.60 -15.73
N ARG A 91 -9.24 -2.71 -15.43
CA ARG A 91 -8.02 -3.08 -14.70
C ARG A 91 -8.36 -3.52 -13.28
N GLY A 92 -7.64 -4.53 -12.78
CA GLY A 92 -7.84 -5.09 -11.45
C GLY A 92 -8.98 -6.12 -11.36
N VAL A 93 -9.69 -6.35 -12.46
CA VAL A 93 -10.74 -7.36 -12.63
C VAL A 93 -10.31 -8.32 -13.74
N LEU A 94 -10.71 -9.58 -13.62
CA LEU A 94 -10.65 -10.56 -14.71
C LEU A 94 -12.05 -11.00 -15.07
N ARG A 95 -12.23 -11.34 -16.34
CA ARG A 95 -13.41 -12.03 -16.82
C ARG A 95 -13.14 -13.53 -16.88
N GLN A 96 -14.02 -14.30 -16.26
CA GLN A 96 -14.09 -15.74 -16.40
C GLN A 96 -15.52 -16.09 -16.77
N ASP A 97 -15.71 -16.58 -17.99
CA ASP A 97 -17.03 -16.80 -18.61
C ASP A 97 -17.87 -15.52 -18.60
N ASN A 98 -19.05 -15.55 -17.97
CA ASN A 98 -19.95 -14.41 -17.81
C ASN A 98 -19.84 -13.74 -16.44
N ALA A 99 -18.72 -13.92 -15.73
CA ALA A 99 -18.49 -13.34 -14.42
C ALA A 99 -17.16 -12.59 -14.29
N PHE A 100 -17.17 -11.60 -13.42
CA PHE A 100 -16.02 -10.87 -12.93
C PHE A 100 -15.47 -11.50 -11.66
N ILE A 101 -14.14 -11.63 -11.63
CA ILE A 101 -13.38 -12.10 -10.47
C ILE A 101 -12.25 -11.12 -10.16
N PRO A 102 -11.84 -10.97 -8.89
CA PRO A 102 -10.76 -10.07 -8.51
C PRO A 102 -9.41 -10.53 -9.08
N VAL A 103 -8.57 -9.59 -9.51
CA VAL A 103 -7.15 -9.87 -9.83
C VAL A 103 -6.28 -9.86 -8.58
N GLY A 104 -6.56 -8.90 -7.69
CA GLY A 104 -5.74 -8.58 -6.53
C GLY A 104 -5.87 -9.56 -5.37
N PHE A 105 -5.66 -9.06 -4.15
CA PHE A 105 -5.63 -9.89 -2.94
C PHE A 105 -7.04 -10.29 -2.51
N VAL A 106 -7.53 -11.45 -2.95
CA VAL A 106 -8.88 -11.99 -2.69
C VAL A 106 -9.38 -11.83 -1.24
N SER A 107 -8.53 -12.09 -0.24
CA SER A 107 -8.92 -11.97 1.17
C SER A 107 -9.26 -10.56 1.59
N PHE A 108 -8.73 -9.54 0.92
CA PHE A 108 -8.99 -8.15 1.24
C PHE A 108 -10.46 -7.75 0.98
N PRO A 109 -11.02 -7.85 -0.24
CA PRO A 109 -12.42 -7.54 -0.47
C PRO A 109 -13.36 -8.53 0.24
N LEU A 110 -12.96 -9.78 0.46
CA LEU A 110 -13.75 -10.74 1.24
C LEU A 110 -13.91 -10.29 2.69
N LEU A 111 -12.80 -10.01 3.37
CA LEU A 111 -12.81 -9.59 4.77
C LEU A 111 -13.57 -8.27 4.94
N LEU A 112 -13.26 -7.28 4.10
CA LEU A 112 -13.94 -5.99 4.18
C LEU A 112 -15.42 -6.09 3.81
N GLY A 113 -15.81 -6.96 2.87
CA GLY A 113 -17.22 -7.18 2.55
C GLY A 113 -18.00 -7.82 3.69
N ILE A 114 -17.41 -8.79 4.41
CA ILE A 114 -18.01 -9.37 5.63
C ILE A 114 -18.20 -8.31 6.70
N ILE A 115 -17.20 -7.44 6.90
CA ILE A 115 -17.29 -6.33 7.85
C ILE A 115 -18.33 -5.30 7.39
N ALA A 116 -18.41 -4.99 6.09
CA ALA A 116 -19.41 -4.10 5.53
C ALA A 116 -20.82 -4.63 5.75
N LYS A 117 -21.03 -5.95 5.67
CA LYS A 117 -22.31 -6.56 5.98
C LYS A 117 -22.76 -6.31 7.43
N LEU A 118 -21.82 -6.12 8.36
CA LEU A 118 -22.10 -5.82 9.77
C LEU A 118 -22.24 -4.32 10.06
N THR A 119 -21.68 -3.44 9.22
CA THR A 119 -21.52 -2.00 9.53
C THR A 119 -22.03 -1.03 8.47
N SER A 120 -22.30 -1.50 7.25
CA SER A 120 -22.37 -0.78 5.96
C SER A 120 -21.01 -0.47 5.29
N PHE A 121 -21.03 -0.33 3.97
CA PHE A 121 -19.90 0.15 3.18
C PHE A 121 -19.31 1.49 3.68
N LYS A 122 -20.15 2.43 4.13
CA LYS A 122 -19.68 3.70 4.72
C LYS A 122 -19.05 3.49 6.11
N GLY A 123 -19.62 2.57 6.89
CA GLY A 123 -19.09 2.15 8.19
C GLY A 123 -17.64 1.66 8.10
N LEU A 124 -17.26 1.03 6.99
CA LEU A 124 -15.88 0.60 6.74
C LEU A 124 -14.86 1.73 6.85
N PHE A 125 -15.16 2.94 6.35
CA PHE A 125 -14.20 4.04 6.37
C PHE A 125 -13.87 4.48 7.80
N TYR A 126 -14.89 4.53 8.67
CA TYR A 126 -14.70 4.81 10.10
C TYR A 126 -13.92 3.69 10.78
N LEU A 127 -14.28 2.44 10.53
CA LEU A 127 -13.56 1.31 11.13
C LEU A 127 -12.10 1.27 10.71
N MET A 128 -11.82 1.50 9.43
CA MET A 128 -10.46 1.58 8.90
C MET A 128 -9.66 2.71 9.53
N ALA A 129 -10.30 3.86 9.78
CA ALA A 129 -9.66 4.96 10.47
C ALA A 129 -9.37 4.63 11.94
N ILE A 130 -10.33 4.04 12.65
CA ILE A 130 -10.16 3.60 14.04
C ILE A 130 -9.04 2.55 14.13
N LEU A 131 -9.06 1.52 13.29
CA LEU A 131 -8.03 0.48 13.28
C LEU A 131 -6.65 1.06 12.98
N SER A 132 -6.55 1.96 12.00
CA SER A 132 -5.28 2.62 11.67
C SER A 132 -4.77 3.50 12.82
N ALA A 133 -5.65 4.25 13.48
CA ALA A 133 -5.30 5.09 14.62
C ALA A 133 -4.90 4.24 15.85
N LEU A 134 -5.65 3.19 16.18
CA LEU A 134 -5.31 2.25 17.27
C LEU A 134 -4.01 1.48 16.99
N SER A 135 -3.69 1.22 15.72
CA SER A 135 -2.43 0.59 15.36
C SER A 135 -1.21 1.43 15.73
N LEU A 136 -1.32 2.77 15.80
CA LEU A 136 -0.26 3.64 16.30
C LEU A 136 0.00 3.43 17.80
N LEU A 137 -1.04 3.10 18.58
CA LEU A 137 -0.89 2.72 19.99
C LEU A 137 -0.17 1.38 20.13
N ALA A 138 -0.53 0.41 19.27
CA ALA A 138 0.16 -0.88 19.20
C ALA A 138 1.64 -0.69 18.83
N TRP A 139 1.91 0.16 17.83
CA TRP A 139 3.26 0.53 17.42
C TRP A 139 4.05 1.20 18.55
N TYR A 140 3.45 2.17 19.25
CA TYR A 140 4.04 2.75 20.46
C TYR A 140 4.35 1.68 21.51
N GLY A 141 3.41 0.77 21.79
CA GLY A 141 3.58 -0.28 22.79
C GLY A 141 4.74 -1.22 22.46
N PHE A 142 4.87 -1.62 21.20
CA PHE A 142 5.99 -2.41 20.69
C PHE A 142 7.32 -1.66 20.87
N LEU A 143 7.41 -0.44 20.38
CA LEU A 143 8.62 0.38 20.47
C LEU A 143 8.97 0.72 21.93
N HIS A 144 7.97 0.90 22.80
CA HIS A 144 8.16 1.19 24.22
C HIS A 144 8.86 0.03 24.91
N ALA A 145 8.44 -1.20 24.62
CA ALA A 145 9.10 -2.39 25.14
C ALA A 145 10.57 -2.45 24.70
N PHE A 146 10.85 -2.11 23.44
CA PHE A 146 12.17 -2.25 22.84
C PHE A 146 13.13 -1.10 23.14
N PHE A 147 12.69 0.15 23.04
CA PHE A 147 13.54 1.35 23.09
C PHE A 147 13.25 2.29 24.26
N GLY A 148 12.19 2.05 25.02
CA GLY A 148 11.74 2.92 26.11
C GLY A 148 10.84 4.07 25.65
N ALA A 149 10.18 4.72 26.60
CA ALA A 149 9.01 5.57 26.34
C ALA A 149 9.31 6.79 25.47
N ARG A 150 10.45 7.44 25.71
CA ARG A 150 10.83 8.68 24.99
C ARG A 150 11.07 8.42 23.50
N LEU A 151 11.82 7.37 23.16
CA LEU A 151 12.09 7.02 21.76
C LEU A 151 10.83 6.48 21.07
N ALA A 152 10.06 5.66 21.77
CA ALA A 152 8.79 5.14 21.26
C ALA A 152 7.81 6.26 20.92
N LEU A 153 7.58 7.20 21.85
CA LEU A 153 6.65 8.31 21.65
C LEU A 153 7.02 9.16 20.44
N LEU A 154 8.29 9.59 20.36
CA LEU A 154 8.76 10.41 19.25
C LEU A 154 8.69 9.64 17.91
N THR A 155 9.05 8.36 17.91
CA THR A 155 8.94 7.52 16.70
C THR A 155 7.49 7.39 16.26
N THR A 156 6.55 7.16 17.17
CA THR A 156 5.12 7.08 16.85
C THR A 156 4.59 8.41 16.30
N PHE A 157 5.02 9.55 16.84
CA PHE A 157 4.68 10.87 16.27
C PHE A 157 5.23 11.05 14.87
N LEU A 158 6.48 10.67 14.64
CA LEU A 158 7.07 10.69 13.30
C LEU A 158 6.35 9.74 12.35
N THR A 159 5.88 8.58 12.82
CA THR A 159 5.09 7.64 12.01
C THR A 159 3.75 8.25 11.63
N ALA A 160 3.03 8.84 12.58
CA ALA A 160 1.76 9.51 12.36
C ALA A 160 1.89 10.73 11.43
N GLY A 161 3.04 11.42 11.45
CA GLY A 161 3.32 12.57 10.58
C GLY A 161 4.10 12.25 9.29
N HIS A 162 4.39 10.97 9.03
CA HIS A 162 5.16 10.58 7.85
C HIS A 162 4.28 10.68 6.60
N PRO A 163 4.75 11.32 5.51
CA PRO A 163 3.88 11.66 4.38
C PRO A 163 3.30 10.42 3.70
N LEU A 164 4.11 9.38 3.54
CA LEU A 164 3.68 8.14 2.90
C LEU A 164 2.77 7.30 3.79
N VAL A 165 2.91 7.38 5.12
CA VAL A 165 2.00 6.66 6.04
C VAL A 165 0.61 7.29 5.97
N LEU A 166 0.54 8.62 6.10
CA LEU A 166 -0.71 9.37 5.99
C LEU A 166 -1.38 9.24 4.61
N TYR A 167 -0.59 9.32 3.54
CA TYR A 167 -1.09 9.19 2.17
C TYR A 167 -1.78 7.84 1.96
N TRP A 168 -1.11 6.73 2.31
CA TRP A 168 -1.67 5.39 2.10
C TRP A 168 -2.76 5.02 3.11
N SER A 169 -2.79 5.62 4.30
CA SER A 169 -3.91 5.45 5.24
C SER A 169 -5.18 6.21 4.87
N ASN A 170 -5.10 7.25 4.02
CA ASN A 170 -6.27 7.92 3.44
C ASN A 170 -6.93 7.11 2.31
N ARG A 171 -6.39 5.95 1.95
CA ARG A 171 -6.87 5.10 0.86
C ARG A 171 -7.36 3.75 1.41
N PRO A 172 -8.49 3.74 2.16
CA PRO A 172 -8.93 2.58 2.93
C PRO A 172 -9.34 1.38 2.07
N LEU A 173 -9.61 1.59 0.78
CA LEU A 173 -9.92 0.53 -0.18
C LEU A 173 -8.67 -0.05 -0.86
N LEU A 174 -7.48 0.34 -0.38
CA LEU A 174 -6.25 -0.37 -0.67
C LEU A 174 -5.84 -1.23 0.53
N PRO A 175 -5.22 -2.38 0.29
CA PRO A 175 -4.83 -3.34 1.33
C PRO A 175 -3.78 -2.78 2.30
N ASN A 176 -3.08 -1.71 1.93
CA ASN A 176 -1.92 -1.21 2.65
C ASN A 176 -2.26 -0.73 4.06
N ALA A 177 -3.27 0.12 4.24
CA ALA A 177 -3.63 0.63 5.56
C ALA A 177 -3.99 -0.51 6.53
N LEU A 178 -4.81 -1.46 6.08
CA LEU A 178 -5.23 -2.60 6.90
C LEU A 178 -4.08 -3.55 7.21
N PHE A 179 -3.24 -3.84 6.20
CA PHE A 179 -2.03 -4.63 6.38
C PHE A 179 -1.11 -4.03 7.44
N PHE A 180 -0.84 -2.72 7.37
CA PHE A 180 0.00 -2.03 8.35
C PHE A 180 -0.62 -2.03 9.75
N ALA A 181 -1.94 -1.85 9.85
CA ALA A 181 -2.62 -1.91 11.13
C ALA A 181 -2.44 -3.28 11.80
N PHE A 182 -2.72 -4.36 11.08
CA PHE A 182 -2.52 -5.73 11.58
C PHE A 182 -1.07 -6.08 11.83
N TYR A 183 -0.14 -5.55 11.02
CA TYR A 183 1.29 -5.70 11.25
C TYR A 183 1.74 -5.04 12.56
N PHE A 184 1.27 -3.84 12.88
CA PHE A 184 1.59 -3.19 14.16
C PHE A 184 0.95 -3.90 15.35
N PHE A 185 -0.30 -4.37 15.22
CA PHE A 185 -0.91 -5.22 16.24
C PHE A 185 -0.13 -6.52 16.44
N ALA A 186 0.31 -7.17 15.35
CA ALA A 186 1.12 -8.37 15.41
C ALA A 186 2.38 -8.14 16.23
N PHE A 187 3.13 -7.07 15.93
CA PHE A 187 4.34 -6.73 16.67
C PHE A 187 4.09 -6.40 18.14
N TYR A 188 3.01 -5.68 18.44
CA TYR A 188 2.63 -5.41 19.82
C TYR A 188 2.41 -6.72 20.60
N PHE A 189 1.52 -7.59 20.13
CA PHE A 189 1.23 -8.86 20.80
C PHE A 189 2.45 -9.78 20.82
N PHE A 190 3.21 -9.82 19.73
CA PHE A 190 4.45 -10.57 19.66
C PHE A 190 5.45 -10.13 20.74
N SER A 191 5.58 -8.83 21.00
CA SER A 191 6.46 -8.33 22.07
C SER A 191 6.02 -8.76 23.46
N ARG A 192 4.70 -8.89 23.69
CA ARG A 192 4.10 -9.39 24.95
C ARG A 192 4.22 -10.91 25.10
N THR A 193 4.40 -11.64 24.00
CA THR A 193 4.56 -13.10 24.02
C THR A 193 6.02 -13.53 24.15
N PHE A 194 6.95 -12.88 23.44
CA PHE A 194 8.31 -13.41 23.24
C PHE A 194 9.41 -12.50 23.78
N TYR A 195 9.23 -11.18 23.80
CA TYR A 195 10.29 -10.24 24.19
C TYR A 195 10.26 -9.89 25.68
N ARG A 196 9.09 -9.45 26.16
CA ARG A 196 8.80 -9.24 27.58
C ARG A 196 7.57 -10.08 27.90
N PRO A 197 7.75 -11.41 28.02
CA PRO A 197 6.63 -12.32 28.20
C PRO A 197 5.85 -11.94 29.45
N ASP A 198 4.56 -11.67 29.29
CA ASP A 198 3.67 -11.62 30.43
C ASP A 198 3.56 -13.04 31.04
N ALA A 199 3.29 -13.14 32.35
CA ALA A 199 3.29 -14.43 33.04
C ALA A 199 2.04 -15.27 32.73
N GLY A 200 2.21 -16.60 32.70
CA GLY A 200 1.11 -17.58 32.69
C GLY A 200 0.19 -17.52 31.46
N SER A 201 -1.12 -17.58 31.69
CA SER A 201 -2.18 -17.68 30.67
C SER A 201 -2.21 -16.49 29.71
N SER A 202 -1.81 -15.30 30.17
CA SER A 202 -1.74 -14.09 29.35
C SER A 202 -0.81 -14.26 28.15
N ARG A 203 0.29 -14.99 28.32
CA ARG A 203 1.26 -15.26 27.24
C ARG A 203 0.63 -16.04 26.08
N ASN A 204 -0.17 -17.05 26.40
CA ASN A 204 -0.83 -17.88 25.39
C ASN A 204 -1.90 -17.07 24.66
N PHE A 205 -2.67 -16.26 25.38
CA PHE A 205 -3.65 -15.35 24.79
C PHE A 205 -3.02 -14.37 23.80
N TYR A 206 -1.90 -13.73 24.17
CA TYR A 206 -1.17 -12.86 23.25
C TYR A 206 -0.58 -13.62 22.07
N SER A 207 -0.20 -14.89 22.23
CA SER A 207 0.24 -15.72 21.10
C SER A 207 -0.88 -16.01 20.11
N ILE A 208 -2.10 -16.27 20.60
CA ILE A 208 -3.31 -16.43 19.77
C ILE A 208 -3.56 -15.14 18.98
N LEU A 209 -3.59 -13.99 19.67
CA LEU A 209 -3.85 -12.70 19.02
C LEU A 209 -2.75 -12.36 18.02
N ALA A 210 -1.47 -12.56 18.38
CA ALA A 210 -0.34 -12.33 17.48
C ALA A 210 -0.45 -13.18 16.21
N GLY A 211 -0.76 -14.48 16.36
CA GLY A 211 -0.91 -15.38 15.22
C GLY A 211 -2.08 -15.00 14.33
N LEU A 212 -3.25 -14.73 14.90
CA LEU A 212 -4.45 -14.32 14.15
C LEU A 212 -4.20 -13.03 13.34
N VAL A 213 -3.71 -11.96 13.95
CA VAL A 213 -3.51 -10.69 13.24
C VAL A 213 -2.33 -10.76 12.26
N PHE A 214 -1.28 -11.54 12.57
CA PHE A 214 -0.19 -11.82 11.62
C PHE A 214 -0.71 -12.60 10.41
N GLY A 215 -1.47 -13.67 10.64
CA GLY A 215 -2.10 -14.45 9.58
C GLY A 215 -3.03 -13.61 8.71
N LEU A 216 -3.81 -12.70 9.30
CA LEU A 216 -4.65 -11.75 8.57
C LEU A 216 -3.83 -10.77 7.73
N ALA A 217 -2.72 -10.23 8.26
CA ALA A 217 -1.82 -9.38 7.49
C ALA A 217 -1.26 -10.12 6.27
N VAL A 218 -0.78 -11.36 6.45
CA VAL A 218 -0.31 -12.21 5.35
C VAL A 218 -1.45 -12.54 4.38
N ALA A 219 -2.65 -12.84 4.86
CA ALA A 219 -3.78 -13.13 4.00
C ALA A 219 -4.16 -11.93 3.11
N ILE A 220 -4.11 -10.71 3.65
CA ILE A 220 -4.41 -9.47 2.92
C ILE A 220 -3.31 -9.11 1.92
N ARG A 221 -2.04 -9.39 2.21
CA ARG A 221 -0.91 -9.18 1.28
C ARG A 221 0.08 -10.35 1.31
N PRO A 222 -0.21 -11.46 0.61
CA PRO A 222 0.59 -12.69 0.70
C PRO A 222 2.06 -12.52 0.32
N GLN A 223 2.35 -11.65 -0.64
CA GLN A 223 3.71 -11.33 -1.09
C GLN A 223 4.58 -10.69 0.01
N GLU A 224 3.98 -10.03 1.00
CA GLU A 224 4.72 -9.50 2.15
C GLU A 224 5.07 -10.60 3.15
N GLY A 225 4.40 -11.76 3.07
CA GLY A 225 4.62 -12.91 3.95
C GLY A 225 6.05 -13.43 3.93
N VAL A 226 6.78 -13.28 2.82
CA VAL A 226 8.16 -13.79 2.69
C VAL A 226 9.11 -13.06 3.63
N TRP A 227 9.15 -11.73 3.58
CA TRP A 227 10.03 -10.95 4.46
C TRP A 227 9.51 -10.92 5.89
N LEU A 228 8.19 -10.97 6.09
CA LEU A 228 7.60 -11.13 7.42
C LEU A 228 8.04 -12.44 8.07
N ALA A 229 8.04 -13.56 7.33
CA ALA A 229 8.55 -14.83 7.83
C ALA A 229 10.04 -14.74 8.19
N ALA A 230 10.86 -14.07 7.37
CA ALA A 230 12.27 -13.85 7.68
C ALA A 230 12.45 -13.05 8.99
N VAL A 231 11.64 -12.01 9.23
CA VAL A 231 11.65 -11.26 10.49
C VAL A 231 11.24 -12.14 11.67
N VAL A 232 10.16 -12.92 11.53
CA VAL A 232 9.70 -13.84 12.59
C VAL A 232 10.77 -14.88 12.92
N LEU A 233 11.42 -15.47 11.92
CA LEU A 233 12.52 -16.44 12.09
C LEU A 233 13.73 -15.80 12.77
N LEU A 234 14.16 -14.62 12.33
CA LEU A 234 15.26 -13.89 12.94
C LEU A 234 14.98 -13.61 14.42
N VAL A 235 13.76 -13.19 14.73
CA VAL A 235 13.33 -12.93 16.09
C VAL A 235 13.24 -14.24 16.90
N ALA A 236 12.78 -15.35 16.32
CA ALA A 236 12.78 -16.67 16.95
C ALA A 236 14.18 -17.14 17.36
N VAL A 237 15.15 -16.96 16.46
CA VAL A 237 16.55 -17.33 16.69
C VAL A 237 17.19 -16.49 17.79
N LEU A 238 16.83 -15.20 17.88
CA LEU A 238 17.48 -14.26 18.81
C LEU A 238 16.81 -14.20 20.17
N PHE A 239 15.51 -14.38 20.22
CA PHE A 239 14.73 -14.43 21.46
C PHE A 239 14.34 -15.87 21.76
N GLN A 240 15.33 -16.78 21.72
CA GLN A 240 15.16 -18.21 22.01
C GLN A 240 14.32 -18.38 23.28
N SER A 241 13.01 -18.52 23.08
CA SER A 241 12.11 -18.49 24.21
C SER A 241 12.20 -19.85 24.86
N ARG A 242 12.33 -19.88 26.19
CA ARG A 242 12.54 -21.12 26.96
C ARG A 242 11.44 -22.18 26.78
N SER A 243 10.32 -21.84 26.14
CA SER A 243 9.23 -22.76 25.81
C SER A 243 8.78 -22.57 24.36
N TRP A 244 8.70 -23.68 23.62
CA TRP A 244 8.26 -23.73 22.22
C TRP A 244 6.73 -23.63 22.07
N TYR A 245 5.98 -23.84 23.16
CA TYR A 245 4.51 -23.93 23.12
C TYR A 245 3.82 -22.64 22.59
N PRO A 246 4.21 -21.42 22.99
CA PRO A 246 3.63 -20.21 22.41
C PRO A 246 3.91 -20.06 20.91
N TRP A 247 5.06 -20.52 20.42
CA TRP A 247 5.35 -20.55 18.98
C TRP A 247 4.39 -21.45 18.22
N MET A 248 4.09 -22.64 18.76
CA MET A 248 3.10 -23.54 18.17
C MET A 248 1.70 -22.88 18.11
N ILE A 249 1.25 -22.24 19.19
CA ILE A 249 -0.03 -21.51 19.22
C ILE A 249 -0.05 -20.41 18.15
N PHE A 250 1.01 -19.61 18.08
CA PHE A 250 1.15 -18.55 17.09
C PHE A 250 1.04 -19.10 15.67
N LEU A 251 1.75 -20.19 15.36
CA LEU A 251 1.74 -20.80 14.03
C LEU A 251 0.38 -21.39 13.66
N ILE A 252 -0.27 -22.11 14.57
CA ILE A 252 -1.60 -22.70 14.35
C ILE A 252 -2.62 -21.58 14.10
N THR A 253 -2.61 -20.53 14.90
CA THR A 253 -3.57 -19.43 14.77
C THR A 253 -3.29 -18.54 13.56
N ALA A 254 -2.03 -18.37 13.15
CA ALA A 254 -1.68 -17.72 11.88
C ALA A 254 -2.09 -18.54 10.65
N ALA A 255 -2.06 -19.86 10.75
CA ALA A 255 -2.49 -20.74 9.67
C ALA A 255 -3.99 -20.64 9.38
N LEU A 256 -4.82 -20.20 10.34
CA LEU A 256 -6.27 -20.08 10.13
C LEU A 256 -6.65 -19.03 9.07
N PRO A 257 -6.28 -17.73 9.18
CA PRO A 257 -6.54 -16.76 8.11
C PRO A 257 -5.87 -17.11 6.78
N VAL A 258 -4.64 -17.64 6.82
CA VAL A 258 -3.91 -18.05 5.62
C VAL A 258 -4.60 -19.23 4.93
N GLY A 259 -5.08 -20.20 5.69
CA GLY A 259 -5.90 -21.30 5.16
C GLY A 259 -7.20 -20.79 4.53
N GLY A 260 -7.84 -19.79 5.14
CA GLY A 260 -9.01 -19.09 4.57
C GLY A 260 -8.70 -18.44 3.21
N LEU A 261 -7.55 -17.77 3.07
CA LEU A 261 -7.09 -17.26 1.77
C LEU A 261 -6.94 -18.38 0.74
N LEU A 262 -6.24 -19.46 1.08
CA LEU A 262 -5.96 -20.57 0.18
C LEU A 262 -7.27 -21.25 -0.28
N ALA A 263 -8.24 -21.39 0.62
CA ALA A 263 -9.57 -21.89 0.31
C ALA A 263 -10.30 -20.94 -0.67
N ALA A 264 -10.26 -19.62 -0.42
CA ALA A 264 -10.86 -18.64 -1.32
C ALA A 264 -10.22 -18.65 -2.72
N GLN A 265 -8.88 -18.78 -2.81
CA GLN A 265 -8.19 -18.93 -4.09
C GLN A 265 -8.59 -20.20 -4.82
N LYS A 266 -8.71 -21.33 -4.10
CA LYS A 266 -9.17 -22.60 -4.69
C LYS A 266 -10.59 -22.48 -5.26
N ILE A 267 -11.49 -21.79 -4.56
CA ILE A 267 -12.87 -21.59 -5.00
C ILE A 267 -12.92 -20.69 -6.24
N ILE A 268 -12.16 -19.59 -6.27
CA ILE A 268 -12.25 -18.60 -7.35
C ILE A 268 -11.45 -19.01 -8.59
N TYR A 269 -10.22 -19.50 -8.40
CA TYR A 269 -9.28 -19.78 -9.50
C TYR A 269 -9.09 -21.27 -9.80
N GLY A 270 -9.78 -22.15 -9.06
CA GLY A 270 -9.66 -23.60 -9.17
C GLY A 270 -8.42 -24.21 -8.49
N SER A 271 -7.52 -23.39 -7.93
CA SER A 271 -6.32 -23.85 -7.20
C SER A 271 -5.92 -22.88 -6.09
N ALA A 272 -5.42 -23.42 -4.98
CA ALA A 272 -4.94 -22.65 -3.83
C ALA A 272 -3.63 -21.88 -4.09
N SER A 273 -2.93 -22.16 -5.20
CA SER A 273 -1.69 -21.46 -5.58
C SER A 273 -1.88 -20.50 -6.75
N ARG A 274 -3.06 -20.49 -7.38
CA ARG A 274 -3.36 -19.60 -8.50
C ARG A 274 -3.80 -18.23 -7.97
N THR A 275 -3.37 -17.20 -8.67
CA THR A 275 -3.75 -15.81 -8.39
C THR A 275 -4.27 -15.19 -9.68
N GLY A 276 -4.99 -14.07 -9.58
CA GLY A 276 -5.44 -13.34 -10.77
C GLY A 276 -4.31 -12.82 -11.67
N TYR A 277 -3.08 -12.74 -11.18
CA TYR A 277 -1.92 -12.40 -12.02
C TYR A 277 -1.37 -13.60 -12.82
N HIS A 278 -1.73 -14.83 -12.46
CA HIS A 278 -1.19 -16.07 -13.03
C HIS A 278 -2.28 -17.13 -13.16
N LEU A 279 -3.21 -16.95 -14.11
CA LEU A 279 -4.29 -17.91 -14.37
C LEU A 279 -3.78 -19.23 -14.99
N THR A 280 -2.72 -19.17 -15.78
CA THR A 280 -2.14 -20.35 -16.44
C THR A 280 -0.88 -20.79 -15.69
N PRO A 281 -0.88 -21.94 -14.98
CA PRO A 281 0.35 -22.48 -14.46
C PRO A 281 1.16 -23.07 -15.63
N PRO A 282 2.40 -22.64 -15.87
CA PRO A 282 3.30 -23.49 -16.62
C PRO A 282 3.62 -24.72 -15.76
N SER A 283 3.88 -25.86 -16.41
CA SER A 283 4.57 -27.00 -15.80
C SER A 283 6.00 -26.60 -15.43
N LEU A 284 6.15 -25.91 -14.30
CA LEU A 284 7.45 -25.44 -13.82
C LEU A 284 8.12 -26.49 -12.95
N THR A 285 9.44 -26.57 -13.08
CA THR A 285 10.28 -27.28 -12.11
C THR A 285 10.26 -26.55 -10.76
N ILE A 286 10.59 -27.26 -9.67
CA ILE A 286 10.69 -26.67 -8.31
C ILE A 286 11.62 -25.45 -8.31
N LEU A 287 12.76 -25.53 -9.01
CA LEU A 287 13.72 -24.42 -9.09
C LEU A 287 13.14 -23.20 -9.82
N GLN A 288 12.37 -23.41 -10.89
CA GLN A 288 11.70 -22.32 -11.59
C GLN A 288 10.60 -21.68 -10.73
N THR A 289 9.85 -22.50 -9.98
CA THR A 289 8.86 -22.01 -9.00
C THR A 289 9.53 -21.18 -7.92
N LEU A 290 10.62 -21.67 -7.32
CA LEU A 290 11.39 -20.92 -6.32
C LEU A 290 11.92 -19.61 -6.90
N ARG A 291 12.50 -19.63 -8.10
CA ARG A 291 12.98 -18.42 -8.78
C ARG A 291 11.86 -17.42 -9.01
N ARG A 292 10.66 -17.87 -9.39
CA ARG A 292 9.48 -17.00 -9.57
C ARG A 292 8.94 -16.45 -8.27
N VAL A 293 9.00 -17.20 -7.17
CA VAL A 293 8.52 -16.74 -5.86
C VAL A 293 9.51 -15.74 -5.25
N VAL A 294 10.81 -16.01 -5.35
CA VAL A 294 11.86 -15.19 -4.72
C VAL A 294 12.23 -13.97 -5.56
N LEU A 295 12.29 -14.14 -6.89
CA LEU A 295 12.66 -13.09 -7.85
C LEU A 295 11.66 -13.05 -9.02
N PRO A 296 10.37 -12.73 -8.76
CA PRO A 296 9.33 -12.71 -9.80
C PRO A 296 9.65 -11.77 -10.97
N PHE A 297 10.41 -10.71 -10.70
CA PHE A 297 10.78 -9.69 -11.69
C PHE A 297 12.22 -9.81 -12.20
N GLY A 298 12.92 -10.90 -11.84
CA GLY A 298 14.35 -11.06 -12.11
C GLY A 298 15.22 -10.17 -11.22
N LEU A 299 16.50 -10.00 -11.62
CA LEU A 299 17.46 -9.15 -10.92
C LEU A 299 17.96 -8.08 -11.89
N ASN A 300 17.60 -6.83 -11.65
CA ASN A 300 18.08 -5.69 -12.44
C ASN A 300 18.72 -4.65 -11.53
N ILE A 301 20.05 -4.72 -11.38
CA ILE A 301 20.81 -3.87 -10.45
C ILE A 301 20.64 -2.38 -10.77
N LYS A 302 20.59 -2.01 -12.05
CA LYS A 302 20.39 -0.62 -12.48
C LYS A 302 19.02 -0.11 -12.07
N ALA A 303 17.97 -0.91 -12.28
CA ALA A 303 16.62 -0.57 -11.84
C ALA A 303 16.54 -0.46 -10.31
N ILE A 304 17.12 -1.41 -9.58
CA ILE A 304 17.15 -1.37 -8.11
C ILE A 304 17.78 -0.07 -7.61
N GLY A 305 18.92 0.34 -8.19
CA GLY A 305 19.59 1.59 -7.82
C GLY A 305 18.75 2.82 -8.11
N ALA A 306 18.17 2.91 -9.32
CA ALA A 306 17.33 4.04 -9.73
C ALA A 306 16.06 4.15 -8.88
N VAL A 307 15.33 3.04 -8.70
CA VAL A 307 14.11 2.98 -7.89
C VAL A 307 14.44 3.30 -6.42
N SER A 308 15.52 2.74 -5.86
CA SER A 308 15.93 3.04 -4.49
C SER A 308 16.23 4.54 -4.32
N TYR A 309 16.98 5.16 -5.23
CA TYR A 309 17.29 6.59 -5.18
C TYR A 309 16.02 7.43 -5.22
N SER A 310 15.15 7.21 -6.22
CA SER A 310 13.93 7.98 -6.42
C SER A 310 12.98 7.89 -5.23
N TYR A 311 12.75 6.69 -4.69
CA TYR A 311 11.73 6.52 -3.66
C TYR A 311 12.23 6.71 -2.23
N TRP A 312 13.53 6.66 -1.98
CA TRP A 312 14.08 6.90 -0.64
C TRP A 312 14.70 8.27 -0.48
N ILE A 313 15.41 8.75 -1.48
CA ILE A 313 16.13 10.02 -1.37
C ILE A 313 15.20 11.13 -1.85
N ASP A 314 14.70 11.07 -3.08
CA ASP A 314 14.00 12.21 -3.69
C ASP A 314 12.68 12.60 -2.96
N ILE A 315 11.75 11.65 -2.78
CA ILE A 315 10.42 11.96 -2.21
C ILE A 315 10.48 12.40 -0.73
N ILE A 316 11.32 11.77 0.08
CA ILE A 316 11.31 11.92 1.55
C ILE A 316 12.70 12.28 2.11
N TRP A 317 13.50 13.03 1.36
CA TRP A 317 14.90 13.33 1.66
C TRP A 317 15.14 13.76 3.11
N CYS A 318 14.25 14.56 3.71
CA CYS A 318 14.39 15.05 5.07
C CYS A 318 14.40 13.93 6.12
N PHE A 319 13.53 12.92 5.97
CA PHE A 319 13.52 11.73 6.83
C PHE A 319 14.75 10.85 6.56
N THR A 320 15.15 10.73 5.29
CA THR A 320 16.30 9.91 4.89
C THR A 320 17.61 10.44 5.45
N ILE A 321 17.87 11.75 5.34
CA ILE A 321 19.08 12.37 5.93
C ILE A 321 19.12 12.17 7.44
N LEU A 322 18.00 12.41 8.14
CA LEU A 322 17.93 12.21 9.60
C LEU A 322 18.08 10.74 10.00
N SER A 323 17.55 9.81 9.20
CA SER A 323 17.70 8.37 9.43
C SER A 323 19.15 7.93 9.26
N ILE A 324 19.82 8.37 8.18
CA ILE A 324 21.24 8.08 7.93
C ILE A 324 22.10 8.66 9.07
N LEU A 325 21.85 9.90 9.50
CA LEU A 325 22.53 10.50 10.64
C LEU A 325 22.33 9.67 11.92
N GLY A 326 21.09 9.28 12.21
CA GLY A 326 20.77 8.44 13.37
C GLY A 326 21.47 7.09 13.34
N LEU A 327 21.48 6.44 12.18
CA LEU A 327 22.17 5.18 11.96
C LEU A 327 23.69 5.33 12.15
N ALA A 328 24.29 6.38 11.58
CA ALA A 328 25.72 6.66 11.73
C ALA A 328 26.10 6.83 13.22
N ILE A 329 25.31 7.59 13.98
CA ILE A 329 25.53 7.75 15.43
C ILE A 329 25.41 6.39 16.14
N VAL A 330 24.40 5.57 15.83
CA VAL A 330 24.22 4.24 16.44
C VAL A 330 25.43 3.32 16.17
N LEU A 331 26.02 3.41 14.99
CA LEU A 331 27.19 2.61 14.63
C LEU A 331 28.47 3.10 15.32
N MET A 332 28.69 4.42 15.39
CA MET A 332 29.90 5.01 15.96
C MET A 332 30.04 4.82 17.48
N TYR A 333 28.96 4.86 18.25
CA TYR A 333 29.03 4.82 19.73
C TYR A 333 28.97 3.39 20.27
N ARG A 334 29.98 2.93 21.01
CA ARG A 334 30.12 1.49 21.35
C ARG A 334 29.30 0.97 22.54
N ASN A 335 28.78 1.83 23.43
CA ASN A 335 28.28 1.38 24.74
C ASN A 335 26.82 1.77 25.03
N GLY A 336 26.00 0.81 25.44
CA GLY A 336 24.64 1.05 25.95
C GLY A 336 23.64 -0.04 25.56
N THR A 337 22.74 -0.42 26.47
CA THR A 337 21.65 -1.37 26.19
C THR A 337 20.76 -0.90 25.04
N LEU A 338 20.41 0.39 25.01
CA LEU A 338 19.64 1.01 23.92
C LEU A 338 20.37 0.90 22.57
N LEU A 339 21.67 1.21 22.53
CA LEU A 339 22.47 1.14 21.30
C LEU A 339 22.58 -0.29 20.76
N ARG A 340 22.73 -1.30 21.63
CA ARG A 340 22.67 -2.70 21.20
C ARG A 340 21.34 -3.05 20.54
N ARG A 341 20.22 -2.57 21.11
CA ARG A 341 18.88 -2.79 20.52
C ARG A 341 18.69 -2.04 19.21
N LEU A 342 19.21 -0.82 19.09
CA LEU A 342 19.16 -0.05 17.83
C LEU A 342 20.05 -0.66 16.73
N ARG A 343 21.21 -1.22 17.07
CA ARG A 343 22.05 -1.97 16.13
C ARG A 343 21.37 -3.24 15.65
N PHE A 344 20.73 -3.97 16.57
CA PHE A 344 19.91 -5.10 16.18
C PHE A 344 18.78 -4.66 15.24
N TRP A 345 18.06 -3.60 15.57
CA TRP A 345 17.03 -3.03 14.71
C TRP A 345 17.59 -2.60 13.34
N ALA A 346 18.82 -2.07 13.28
CA ALA A 346 19.48 -1.73 12.02
C ALA A 346 19.76 -2.95 11.15
N LEU A 347 20.11 -4.10 11.76
CA LEU A 347 20.25 -5.36 11.04
C LEU A 347 18.91 -5.84 10.46
N VAL A 348 17.82 -5.77 11.25
CA VAL A 348 16.49 -6.13 10.75
C VAL A 348 16.07 -5.19 9.60
N LEU A 349 16.26 -3.88 9.78
CA LEU A 349 16.01 -2.87 8.74
C LEU A 349 16.82 -3.19 7.48
N PHE A 350 18.10 -3.51 7.61
CA PHE A 350 18.96 -3.85 6.47
C PHE A 350 18.45 -5.08 5.70
N ILE A 351 18.12 -6.17 6.40
CA ILE A 351 17.62 -7.41 5.78
C ILE A 351 16.30 -7.15 5.04
N VAL A 352 15.35 -6.47 5.70
CA VAL A 352 14.04 -6.13 5.11
C VAL A 352 14.22 -5.18 3.92
N SER A 353 15.08 -4.18 4.05
CA SER A 353 15.34 -3.22 2.98
C SER A 353 15.99 -3.90 1.77
N ALA A 354 17.02 -4.71 1.99
CA ALA A 354 17.70 -5.45 0.93
C ALA A 354 16.73 -6.37 0.18
N TRP A 355 15.89 -7.10 0.92
CA TRP A 355 14.83 -7.92 0.32
C TRP A 355 13.87 -7.08 -0.53
N LEU A 356 13.26 -6.04 0.05
CA LEU A 356 12.25 -5.23 -0.63
C LEU A 356 12.84 -4.49 -1.83
N MET A 357 14.06 -3.98 -1.73
CA MET A 357 14.77 -3.35 -2.84
C MET A 357 15.05 -4.33 -3.97
N VAL A 358 15.51 -5.55 -3.68
CA VAL A 358 15.73 -6.56 -4.73
C VAL A 358 14.40 -7.00 -5.34
N PHE A 359 13.41 -7.28 -4.51
CA PHE A 359 12.10 -7.78 -4.92
C PHE A 359 11.36 -6.73 -5.76
N TYR A 360 11.06 -5.55 -5.20
CA TYR A 360 10.30 -4.53 -5.90
C TYR A 360 11.17 -3.65 -6.79
N GLY A 361 12.41 -3.34 -6.40
CA GLY A 361 13.29 -2.46 -7.20
C GLY A 361 13.76 -3.07 -8.51
N SER A 362 13.70 -4.39 -8.69
CA SER A 362 13.95 -5.03 -9.99
C SER A 362 12.80 -4.83 -10.99
N PHE A 363 11.64 -4.35 -10.53
CA PHE A 363 10.46 -4.17 -11.37
C PHE A 363 10.55 -2.89 -12.20
N ALA A 364 10.56 -3.01 -13.53
CA ALA A 364 10.68 -1.89 -14.46
C ALA A 364 9.32 -1.29 -14.88
N VAL A 365 8.28 -1.39 -14.05
CA VAL A 365 6.96 -0.87 -14.41
C VAL A 365 6.85 0.62 -14.19
N GLN A 366 6.26 1.28 -15.18
CA GLN A 366 6.02 2.72 -15.22
C GLN A 366 4.54 2.99 -14.92
N ASP A 367 4.24 3.43 -13.69
CA ASP A 367 2.87 3.79 -13.30
C ASP A 367 2.40 5.08 -14.00
N ARG A 368 3.32 5.99 -14.36
CA ARG A 368 3.05 7.23 -15.10
C ARG A 368 3.74 7.25 -16.46
N PHE A 369 3.12 7.91 -17.45
CA PHE A 369 3.71 8.09 -18.78
C PHE A 369 4.92 9.03 -18.77
N ASP A 370 4.87 10.08 -17.96
CA ASP A 370 5.93 11.08 -17.81
C ASP A 370 7.13 10.59 -16.98
N ARG A 371 7.06 9.37 -16.43
CA ARG A 371 8.07 8.76 -15.54
C ARG A 371 8.38 9.59 -14.29
N THR A 372 7.51 10.55 -13.95
CA THR A 372 7.71 11.38 -12.77
C THR A 372 7.42 10.56 -11.51
N VAL A 373 8.27 10.78 -10.50
CA VAL A 373 8.18 10.13 -9.20
C VAL A 373 7.15 10.89 -8.37
N SER A 374 6.14 10.21 -7.82
CA SER A 374 5.09 10.83 -7.01
C SER A 374 4.69 9.97 -5.81
N LEU A 375 4.00 10.60 -4.85
CA LEU A 375 3.50 9.94 -3.64
C LEU A 375 2.57 8.76 -3.96
N GLY A 376 1.74 8.89 -5.01
CA GLY A 376 0.72 7.92 -5.41
C GLY A 376 1.20 6.72 -6.21
N THR A 377 2.50 6.65 -6.54
CA THR A 377 3.07 5.50 -7.25
C THR A 377 3.06 4.23 -6.41
N SER A 378 2.95 3.07 -7.04
CA SER A 378 2.88 1.79 -6.35
C SER A 378 4.14 1.44 -5.55
N PHE A 379 5.31 2.01 -5.89
CA PHE A 379 6.55 1.77 -5.15
C PHE A 379 6.53 2.33 -3.73
N THR A 380 5.95 3.52 -3.51
CA THR A 380 5.94 4.14 -2.17
C THR A 380 5.16 3.29 -1.16
N ARG A 381 4.11 2.57 -1.62
CA ARG A 381 3.38 1.63 -0.77
C ARG A 381 4.13 0.32 -0.52
N TYR A 382 4.98 -0.12 -1.44
CA TYR A 382 5.80 -1.33 -1.27
C TYR A 382 6.98 -1.10 -0.32
N PHE A 383 7.54 0.11 -0.30
CA PHE A 383 8.63 0.50 0.60
C PHE A 383 8.17 1.07 1.94
N LEU A 384 6.86 1.12 2.18
CA LEU A 384 6.29 1.60 3.44
C LEU A 384 6.86 0.91 4.70
N PRO A 385 7.16 -0.41 4.71
CA PRO A 385 7.75 -1.05 5.89
C PRO A 385 9.10 -0.42 6.23
N ILE A 386 9.84 -0.07 5.19
CA ILE A 386 11.19 0.45 5.33
C ILE A 386 11.17 1.86 5.92
N TYR A 387 10.29 2.72 5.41
CA TYR A 387 10.15 4.07 5.94
C TYR A 387 9.79 4.05 7.42
N VAL A 388 8.81 3.22 7.82
CA VAL A 388 8.41 3.09 9.22
C VAL A 388 9.54 2.55 10.09
N MET A 389 10.24 1.51 9.63
CA MET A 389 11.35 0.90 10.38
C MET A 389 12.58 1.81 10.46
N ALA A 390 12.72 2.81 9.59
CA ALA A 390 13.78 3.82 9.66
C ALA A 390 13.53 4.90 10.73
N LEU A 391 12.29 5.14 11.13
CA LEU A 391 11.93 6.24 12.04
C LEU A 391 12.55 6.19 13.45
N PRO A 392 12.84 5.03 14.08
CA PRO A 392 13.61 4.98 15.31
C PRO A 392 14.98 5.67 15.19
N PHE A 393 15.63 5.61 14.02
CA PHE A 393 16.90 6.30 13.78
C PHE A 393 16.72 7.81 13.64
N VAL A 394 15.66 8.26 12.96
CA VAL A 394 15.27 9.68 12.91
C VAL A 394 15.04 10.21 14.33
N ALA A 395 14.25 9.50 15.14
CA ALA A 395 13.99 9.88 16.52
C ALA A 395 15.29 9.93 17.35
N TYR A 396 16.19 8.96 17.17
CA TYR A 396 17.48 8.94 17.87
C TYR A 396 18.40 10.09 17.46
N ALA A 397 18.45 10.42 16.17
CA ALA A 397 19.18 11.59 15.65
C ALA A 397 18.68 12.89 16.30
N LEU A 398 17.36 13.08 16.37
CA LEU A 398 16.75 14.26 17.00
C LEU A 398 17.09 14.36 18.49
N PHE A 399 17.13 13.23 19.23
CA PHE A 399 17.58 13.24 20.63
C PHE A 399 19.05 13.65 20.76
N PHE A 400 19.91 13.18 19.85
CA PHE A 400 21.31 13.54 19.82
C PHE A 400 21.49 15.04 19.50
N LEU A 401 20.85 15.52 18.45
CA LEU A 401 20.87 16.94 18.06
C LEU A 401 20.35 17.84 19.17
N ARG A 402 19.33 17.42 19.93
CA ARG A 402 18.78 18.20 21.05
C ARG A 402 19.81 18.43 22.14
N ARG A 403 20.69 17.46 22.40
CA ARG A 403 21.77 17.60 23.38
C ARG A 403 22.86 18.55 22.90
N ARG A 404 23.15 18.53 21.59
CA ARG A 404 24.23 19.34 20.99
C ARG A 404 23.82 20.80 20.74
N PHE A 405 22.59 21.01 20.29
CA PHE A 405 22.11 22.29 19.76
C PHE A 405 20.89 22.86 20.50
N GLY A 406 20.37 22.15 21.51
CA GLY A 406 19.25 22.60 22.33
C GLY A 406 17.86 22.22 21.79
N LYS A 407 16.84 22.48 22.63
CA LYS A 407 15.44 22.08 22.36
C LYS A 407 14.79 22.87 21.22
N ILE A 408 15.12 24.16 21.08
CA ILE A 408 14.46 25.06 20.12
C ILE A 408 14.77 24.62 18.68
N LEU A 409 16.04 24.37 18.36
CA LEU A 409 16.44 23.93 17.02
C LEU A 409 15.77 22.60 16.64
N VAL A 410 15.77 21.61 17.55
CA VAL A 410 15.16 20.32 17.27
C VAL A 410 13.65 20.42 17.11
N SER A 411 12.98 21.23 17.93
CA SER A 411 11.56 21.52 17.73
C SER A 411 11.30 22.17 16.36
N ALA A 412 12.15 23.10 15.92
CA ALA A 412 12.04 23.70 14.60
C ALA A 412 12.24 22.66 13.49
N VAL A 413 13.23 21.77 13.60
CA VAL A 413 13.44 20.67 12.64
C VAL A 413 12.20 19.77 12.56
N VAL A 414 11.63 19.36 13.69
CA VAL A 414 10.41 18.53 13.72
C VAL A 414 9.23 19.25 13.07
N VAL A 415 9.01 20.53 13.41
CA VAL A 415 7.93 21.35 12.83
C VAL A 415 8.10 21.48 11.33
N VAL A 416 9.30 21.80 10.84
CA VAL A 416 9.60 21.91 9.41
C VAL A 416 9.38 20.56 8.70
N THR A 417 9.87 19.45 9.26
CA THR A 417 9.67 18.12 8.68
C THR A 417 8.18 17.77 8.59
N VAL A 418 7.40 17.97 9.64
CA VAL A 418 5.94 17.71 9.61
C VAL A 418 5.23 18.65 8.64
N PHE A 419 5.61 19.93 8.59
CA PHE A 419 5.07 20.88 7.64
C PHE A 419 5.33 20.47 6.19
N LEU A 420 6.56 20.05 5.86
CA LEU A 420 6.90 19.54 4.53
C LEU A 420 6.10 18.26 4.20
N SER A 421 5.88 17.37 5.17
CA SER A 421 5.01 16.20 5.00
C SER A 421 3.58 16.62 4.63
N MET A 422 2.98 17.54 5.40
CA MET A 422 1.61 18.01 5.15
C MET A 422 1.50 18.74 3.82
N ARG A 423 2.49 19.58 3.49
CA ARG A 423 2.58 20.25 2.19
C ARG A 423 2.57 19.24 1.05
N ALA A 424 3.40 18.19 1.15
CA ALA A 424 3.49 17.15 0.13
C ALA A 424 2.16 16.39 -0.02
N ILE A 425 1.49 16.02 1.08
CA ILE A 425 0.22 15.28 1.02
C ILE A 425 -0.92 16.11 0.42
N PHE A 426 -1.11 17.35 0.87
CA PHE A 426 -2.30 18.13 0.49
C PHE A 426 -2.11 18.90 -0.82
N TRP A 427 -0.90 19.40 -1.06
CA TRP A 427 -0.59 20.29 -2.19
C TRP A 427 0.50 19.74 -3.14
N GLY A 428 0.99 18.50 -2.93
CA GLY A 428 2.05 17.92 -3.75
C GLY A 428 1.58 17.45 -5.13
N GLY A 429 1.77 18.27 -6.15
CA GLY A 429 1.53 17.90 -7.56
C GLY A 429 0.13 17.32 -7.80
N ASP A 430 0.02 16.42 -8.78
CA ASP A 430 -1.26 15.78 -9.17
C ASP A 430 -1.79 14.77 -8.15
N GLU A 431 -0.94 14.33 -7.21
CA GLU A 431 -1.29 13.38 -6.15
C GLU A 431 -1.68 14.08 -4.84
N GLY A 432 -1.67 15.42 -4.81
CA GLY A 432 -2.12 16.17 -3.65
C GLY A 432 -3.60 15.91 -3.38
N PHE A 433 -3.98 15.70 -2.12
CA PHE A 433 -5.37 15.35 -1.77
C PHE A 433 -6.41 16.32 -2.33
N ILE A 434 -6.11 17.63 -2.32
CA ILE A 434 -7.01 18.65 -2.88
C ILE A 434 -7.23 18.41 -4.38
N ARG A 435 -6.17 18.07 -5.14
CA ARG A 435 -6.27 17.79 -6.57
C ARG A 435 -6.96 16.46 -6.83
N ILE A 436 -6.72 15.44 -6.02
CA ILE A 436 -7.41 14.15 -6.11
C ILE A 436 -8.92 14.37 -5.93
N VAL A 437 -9.34 15.09 -4.89
CA VAL A 437 -10.76 15.40 -4.64
C VAL A 437 -11.37 16.13 -5.83
N LYS A 438 -10.69 17.15 -6.37
CA LYS A 438 -11.16 17.85 -7.57
C LYS A 438 -11.30 16.90 -8.76
N ALA A 439 -10.27 16.12 -9.07
CA ALA A 439 -10.27 15.20 -10.19
C ALA A 439 -11.37 14.13 -10.08
N LEU A 440 -11.66 13.64 -8.87
CA LEU A 440 -12.75 12.68 -8.65
C LEU A 440 -14.14 13.30 -8.87
N ASN A 441 -14.33 14.56 -8.48
CA ASN A 441 -15.57 15.29 -8.76
C ASN A 441 -15.72 15.58 -10.27
N ASP A 442 -14.64 16.03 -10.93
CA ASP A 442 -14.61 16.21 -12.39
C ASP A 442 -14.97 14.88 -13.10
N ASN A 443 -14.38 13.77 -12.69
CA ASN A 443 -14.68 12.43 -13.22
C ASN A 443 -16.14 12.00 -12.97
N LYS A 444 -16.76 12.43 -11.86
CA LYS A 444 -18.18 12.16 -11.58
C LYS A 444 -19.09 12.83 -12.58
N GLU A 445 -18.79 14.06 -12.94
CA GLU A 445 -19.52 14.80 -13.96
C GLU A 445 -19.33 14.17 -15.35
N VAL A 446 -18.09 13.77 -15.69
CA VAL A 446 -17.77 13.05 -16.94
C VAL A 446 -18.56 11.75 -17.02
N ARG A 447 -18.56 10.92 -15.97
CA ARG A 447 -19.37 9.68 -15.93
C ARG A 447 -20.85 9.99 -16.12
N ALA A 448 -21.39 10.97 -15.40
CA ALA A 448 -22.81 11.30 -15.48
C ALA A 448 -23.25 11.69 -16.91
N LYS A 449 -22.47 12.53 -17.59
CA LYS A 449 -22.72 12.90 -18.99
C LYS A 449 -22.61 11.70 -19.93
N ALA A 450 -21.57 10.89 -19.78
CA ALA A 450 -21.40 9.70 -20.62
C ALA A 450 -22.58 8.73 -20.48
N LEU A 451 -23.06 8.49 -19.25
CA LEU A 451 -24.18 7.57 -18.99
C LEU A 451 -25.52 8.06 -19.56
N GLN A 452 -25.70 9.37 -19.78
CA GLN A 452 -26.89 9.93 -20.43
C GLN A 452 -26.91 9.70 -21.94
N ILE A 453 -25.72 9.60 -22.56
CA ILE A 453 -25.55 9.53 -24.02
C ILE A 453 -25.36 8.08 -24.48
N LEU A 454 -24.67 7.27 -23.68
CA LEU A 454 -24.33 5.90 -24.01
C LEU A 454 -25.51 4.93 -23.82
N PRO A 455 -25.80 4.06 -24.80
CA PRO A 455 -26.77 3.00 -24.61
C PRO A 455 -26.32 2.05 -23.49
N ALA A 456 -27.28 1.34 -22.87
CA ALA A 456 -27.01 0.47 -21.73
C ALA A 456 -26.05 -0.69 -22.06
N ASN A 457 -26.05 -1.15 -23.32
CA ASN A 457 -25.17 -2.21 -23.81
C ASN A 457 -23.86 -1.68 -24.44
N ALA A 458 -23.51 -0.41 -24.22
CA ALA A 458 -22.23 0.13 -24.70
C ALA A 458 -21.04 -0.55 -24.01
N VAL A 459 -19.98 -0.79 -24.81
CA VAL A 459 -18.66 -1.22 -24.32
C VAL A 459 -17.67 -0.09 -24.58
N ILE A 460 -16.98 0.37 -23.53
CA ILE A 460 -16.06 1.51 -23.61
C ILE A 460 -14.62 1.02 -23.64
N LEU A 461 -13.88 1.40 -24.67
CA LEU A 461 -12.44 1.24 -24.81
C LEU A 461 -11.77 2.47 -24.20
N THR A 462 -10.88 2.25 -23.23
CA THR A 462 -10.11 3.33 -22.59
C THR A 462 -8.73 2.84 -22.15
N ASP A 463 -7.73 3.73 -22.23
CA ASP A 463 -6.37 3.41 -21.79
C ASP A 463 -6.24 3.41 -20.27
N ARG A 464 -6.82 4.43 -19.59
CA ARG A 464 -6.65 4.65 -18.14
C ARG A 464 -7.88 5.20 -17.41
N SER A 465 -9.00 5.41 -18.09
CA SER A 465 -10.23 5.99 -17.48
C SER A 465 -11.28 4.93 -17.13
N ASP A 466 -10.93 3.65 -17.13
CA ASP A 466 -11.81 2.53 -16.73
C ASP A 466 -12.50 2.77 -15.39
N LYS A 467 -11.77 3.31 -14.40
CA LYS A 467 -12.27 3.68 -13.08
C LYS A 467 -13.35 4.79 -13.08
N ILE A 468 -13.54 5.49 -14.21
CA ILE A 468 -14.58 6.50 -14.35
C ILE A 468 -15.92 5.85 -14.71
N PHE A 469 -15.91 4.76 -15.47
CA PHE A 469 -17.13 4.20 -16.07
C PHE A 469 -17.53 2.82 -15.52
N PHE A 470 -16.58 2.10 -14.90
CA PHE A 470 -16.87 0.85 -14.20
C PHE A 470 -17.39 1.14 -12.78
N PRO A 471 -18.43 0.44 -12.29
CA PRO A 471 -19.09 -0.74 -12.87
C PRO A 471 -20.34 -0.45 -13.70
N GLU A 472 -20.64 0.80 -14.04
CA GLU A 472 -21.87 1.16 -14.75
C GLU A 472 -21.87 0.79 -16.25
N ARG A 473 -20.68 0.56 -16.83
CA ARG A 473 -20.50 0.10 -18.21
C ARG A 473 -19.44 -1.00 -18.29
N GLU A 474 -19.55 -1.80 -19.34
CA GLU A 474 -18.57 -2.80 -19.72
C GLU A 474 -17.35 -2.11 -20.32
N ILE A 475 -16.15 -2.46 -19.85
CA ILE A 475 -14.92 -1.74 -20.19
C ILE A 475 -13.91 -2.68 -20.82
N VAL A 476 -13.22 -2.21 -21.85
CA VAL A 476 -11.99 -2.80 -22.36
C VAL A 476 -10.84 -1.88 -21.97
N SER A 477 -10.03 -2.32 -21.01
CA SER A 477 -8.89 -1.53 -20.52
C SER A 477 -7.58 -1.94 -21.18
N GLN A 478 -6.66 -0.98 -21.34
CA GLN A 478 -5.34 -1.21 -21.95
C GLN A 478 -5.39 -1.87 -23.34
N PHE A 479 -6.44 -1.58 -24.12
CA PHE A 479 -6.70 -2.20 -25.43
C PHE A 479 -5.54 -2.08 -26.41
N ARG A 480 -4.69 -1.05 -26.30
CA ARG A 480 -3.50 -0.88 -27.15
C ARG A 480 -2.45 -1.98 -26.99
N LYS A 481 -2.53 -2.78 -25.93
CA LYS A 481 -1.67 -3.95 -25.74
C LYS A 481 -2.23 -5.21 -26.39
N PHE A 482 -3.45 -5.15 -26.92
CA PHE A 482 -4.09 -6.32 -27.52
C PHE A 482 -3.46 -6.65 -28.86
N HIS A 483 -3.46 -7.94 -29.18
CA HIS A 483 -3.15 -8.41 -30.51
C HIS A 483 -4.40 -8.33 -31.40
N HIS A 484 -4.20 -8.25 -32.72
CA HIS A 484 -5.28 -8.14 -33.70
C HIS A 484 -6.45 -9.14 -33.51
N PRO A 485 -6.23 -10.44 -33.21
CA PRO A 485 -7.31 -11.41 -33.01
C PRO A 485 -8.24 -11.13 -31.82
N ASP A 486 -7.79 -10.32 -30.86
CA ASP A 486 -8.61 -9.94 -29.71
C ASP A 486 -9.60 -8.81 -30.05
N PHE A 487 -9.27 -7.96 -31.03
CA PHE A 487 -10.18 -6.92 -31.53
C PHE A 487 -11.32 -7.49 -32.35
N GLU A 488 -11.08 -8.53 -33.14
CA GLU A 488 -12.13 -9.13 -33.96
C GLU A 488 -13.29 -9.68 -33.12
N LYS A 489 -13.00 -10.11 -31.89
CA LYS A 489 -14.01 -10.55 -30.93
C LYS A 489 -14.95 -9.42 -30.52
N LEU A 490 -14.53 -8.16 -30.65
CA LEU A 490 -15.32 -6.98 -30.30
C LEU A 490 -16.25 -6.52 -31.43
N TYR A 491 -16.11 -7.07 -32.64
CA TYR A 491 -16.97 -6.68 -33.76
C TYR A 491 -18.43 -7.01 -33.50
N GLY A 492 -19.33 -6.16 -34.01
CA GLY A 492 -20.77 -6.24 -33.77
C GLY A 492 -21.24 -5.70 -32.40
N LEU A 493 -20.33 -5.27 -31.52
CA LEU A 493 -20.69 -4.63 -30.25
C LEU A 493 -20.88 -3.11 -30.43
N ASN A 494 -21.63 -2.49 -29.51
CA ASN A 494 -21.77 -1.04 -29.41
C ASN A 494 -20.50 -0.43 -28.78
N LEU A 495 -19.46 -0.28 -29.60
CA LEU A 495 -18.14 0.16 -29.15
C LEU A 495 -18.02 1.69 -29.10
N TYR A 496 -17.43 2.17 -28.01
CA TYR A 496 -17.07 3.57 -27.83
C TYR A 496 -15.63 3.68 -27.38
N TYR A 497 -14.92 4.69 -27.87
CA TYR A 497 -13.55 5.01 -27.48
C TYR A 497 -13.53 6.29 -26.68
N GLU A 498 -13.04 6.22 -25.44
CA GLU A 498 -12.82 7.39 -24.60
C GLU A 498 -11.34 7.77 -24.56
N THR A 499 -11.07 9.06 -24.70
CA THR A 499 -9.71 9.60 -24.65
C THR A 499 -9.68 11.05 -24.23
N ILE A 500 -8.51 11.48 -23.74
CA ILE A 500 -8.18 12.89 -23.47
C ILE A 500 -7.34 13.52 -24.57
N ALA A 501 -7.08 12.77 -25.65
CA ALA A 501 -6.29 13.22 -26.79
C ALA A 501 -7.06 14.26 -27.62
N ASP A 502 -6.30 15.11 -28.31
CA ASP A 502 -6.87 16.08 -29.24
C ASP A 502 -7.47 15.38 -30.48
N THR A 503 -8.41 16.05 -31.15
CA THR A 503 -9.14 15.49 -32.30
C THR A 503 -8.20 15.07 -33.42
N ASP A 504 -7.12 15.83 -33.63
CA ASP A 504 -6.12 15.57 -34.67
C ASP A 504 -5.35 14.28 -34.39
N VAL A 505 -5.13 13.95 -33.11
CA VAL A 505 -4.50 12.69 -32.71
C VAL A 505 -5.42 11.52 -33.02
N VAL A 506 -6.73 11.66 -32.76
CA VAL A 506 -7.70 10.59 -33.07
C VAL A 506 -7.90 10.44 -34.59
N ALA A 507 -7.81 11.52 -35.35
CA ALA A 507 -7.79 11.45 -36.82
C ALA A 507 -6.57 10.65 -37.32
N PHE A 508 -5.38 10.88 -36.74
CA PHE A 508 -4.20 10.06 -37.03
C PHE A 508 -4.40 8.60 -36.60
N GLU A 509 -5.01 8.34 -35.44
CA GLU A 509 -5.31 6.99 -34.98
C GLU A 509 -6.31 6.26 -35.87
N ASN A 510 -7.26 6.96 -36.49
CA ASN A 510 -8.17 6.35 -37.46
C ASN A 510 -7.40 5.68 -38.61
N ASP A 511 -6.35 6.32 -39.10
CA ASP A 511 -5.56 5.78 -40.21
C ASP A 511 -4.55 4.71 -39.75
N ASN A 512 -3.94 4.91 -38.58
CA ASN A 512 -2.76 4.13 -38.16
C ASN A 512 -3.07 3.03 -37.14
N PHE A 513 -4.15 3.16 -36.37
CA PHE A 513 -4.51 2.21 -35.31
C PHE A 513 -5.86 1.56 -35.57
N TRP A 514 -6.94 2.34 -35.73
CA TRP A 514 -8.30 1.80 -35.90
C TRP A 514 -8.51 1.18 -37.29
N GLY A 515 -8.00 1.82 -38.35
CA GLY A 515 -8.10 1.34 -39.74
C GLY A 515 -7.61 -0.09 -39.95
N PRO A 516 -6.41 -0.48 -39.45
CA PRO A 516 -5.94 -1.87 -39.46
C PRO A 516 -6.88 -2.88 -38.76
N HIS A 517 -7.70 -2.41 -37.83
CA HIS A 517 -8.72 -3.19 -37.13
C HIS A 517 -10.13 -2.99 -37.70
N ARG A 518 -10.26 -2.43 -38.91
CA ARG A 518 -11.55 -2.18 -39.58
C ARG A 518 -12.52 -1.36 -38.74
N LEU A 519 -12.01 -0.49 -37.88
CA LEU A 519 -12.80 0.42 -37.05
C LEU A 519 -12.50 1.87 -37.45
N LYS A 520 -13.46 2.74 -37.24
CA LYS A 520 -13.29 4.19 -37.37
C LYS A 520 -13.99 4.91 -36.22
N ALA A 521 -13.26 5.78 -35.54
CA ALA A 521 -13.80 6.72 -34.58
C ALA A 521 -14.54 7.86 -35.32
N GLN A 522 -15.82 8.01 -35.00
CA GLN A 522 -16.71 9.06 -35.52
C GLN A 522 -16.54 10.39 -34.76
N ASP A 523 -17.33 11.41 -35.08
CA ASP A 523 -17.21 12.73 -34.43
C ASP A 523 -17.32 12.64 -32.89
N PRO A 524 -16.44 13.34 -32.14
CA PRO A 524 -16.41 13.26 -30.70
C PRO A 524 -17.62 13.95 -30.06
N VAL A 525 -18.09 13.34 -28.98
CA VAL A 525 -18.92 13.99 -27.99
C VAL A 525 -18.03 14.48 -26.85
N ASP A 526 -18.07 15.78 -26.55
CA ASP A 526 -17.33 16.36 -25.43
C ASP A 526 -18.01 16.04 -24.10
N LEU A 527 -17.30 15.34 -23.22
CA LEU A 527 -17.75 15.05 -21.85
C LEU A 527 -17.30 16.13 -20.85
N GLY A 528 -16.43 17.06 -21.28
CA GLY A 528 -15.80 18.06 -20.44
C GLY A 528 -14.48 17.59 -19.82
N TYR A 529 -13.74 18.52 -19.20
CA TYR A 529 -12.45 18.24 -18.55
C TYR A 529 -11.44 17.50 -19.45
N ARG A 530 -11.47 17.81 -20.76
CA ARG A 530 -10.68 17.19 -21.85
C ARG A 530 -11.11 15.78 -22.25
N HIS A 531 -12.08 15.16 -21.59
CA HIS A 531 -12.58 13.84 -21.97
C HIS A 531 -13.49 13.93 -23.19
N LYS A 532 -13.17 13.14 -24.22
CA LYS A 532 -13.95 13.02 -25.44
C LYS A 532 -14.35 11.56 -25.65
N LEU A 533 -15.55 11.36 -26.18
CA LEU A 533 -16.13 10.06 -26.44
C LEU A 533 -16.43 9.92 -27.93
N TYR A 534 -15.85 8.91 -28.56
CA TYR A 534 -15.99 8.63 -29.99
C TYR A 534 -16.77 7.33 -30.14
N LYS A 535 -17.81 7.30 -30.99
CA LYS A 535 -18.43 6.03 -31.38
C LYS A 535 -17.50 5.34 -32.38
N LEU A 536 -17.22 4.05 -32.18
CA LEU A 536 -16.45 3.27 -33.13
C LEU A 536 -17.42 2.54 -34.08
N GLU A 537 -17.24 2.74 -35.38
CA GLU A 537 -18.03 2.06 -36.42
C GLU A 537 -17.16 1.11 -37.23
N GLU A 538 -17.71 -0.05 -37.56
CA GLU A 538 -17.03 -1.02 -38.42
C GLU A 538 -17.02 -0.50 -39.86
N LEU A 539 -15.84 -0.45 -40.45
CA LEU A 539 -15.69 -0.19 -41.87
C LEU A 539 -16.21 -1.42 -42.62
N GLY A 540 -17.27 -1.22 -43.41
CA GLY A 540 -17.86 -2.24 -44.28
C GLY A 540 -16.77 -2.95 -45.10
N SER A 541 -16.98 -4.23 -45.40
CA SER A 541 -15.99 -5.02 -46.15
C SER A 541 -15.56 -4.26 -47.41
N ARG A 542 -14.24 -4.17 -47.65
CA ARG A 542 -13.75 -3.84 -48.99
C ARG A 542 -14.33 -4.93 -49.89
N LYS A 543 -15.30 -4.55 -50.72
CA LYS A 543 -15.79 -5.41 -51.81
C LYS A 543 -14.63 -5.79 -52.71
#